data_AF-A0A1I5CW74-F1
#
_entry.id   AF-A0A1I5CW74-F1
#
_cell.length_a   1.000
_cell.length_b   1.000
_cell.length_c   1.000
_cell.angle_alpha   90.00
_cell.angle_beta   90.00
_cell.angle_gamma   90.00
#
_symmetry.space_group_name_H-M   'P 1'
#
loop_
_entity.id
_entity.type
_entity.pdbx_description
1 polymer ?
#
loop_
_entity_poly.entity_id
_entity_poly.type
_entity_poly.pdbx_seq_one_letter_code
_entity_poly.pdbx_strand_id
1 'polypeptide(L)' 'MAENDETVTLKPGERAPVSGFYDCDAGGGHRWSTDVKGHPMLPLPEECTGAVWRLAQQRPSS' A
#
# COMPACT_ATOMS: atom_id res chain seq x y z
N MET A 1 11.74 23.32 3.30
CA MET A 1 10.77 23.00 2.24
C MET A 1 11.44 22.02 1.29
N ALA A 2 11.13 20.74 1.45
CA ALA A 2 11.17 19.66 0.47
C ALA A 2 10.56 18.48 1.21
N GLU A 3 9.29 18.21 0.91
CA GLU A 3 8.52 17.06 1.37
C GLU A 3 9.30 15.77 1.12
N ASN A 4 9.29 14.86 2.09
CA ASN A 4 9.48 13.45 1.76
C ASN A 4 8.35 12.67 2.43
N ASP A 5 7.18 12.78 1.82
CA ASP A 5 6.20 11.71 1.75
C ASP A 5 6.96 10.43 1.34
N GLU A 6 7.54 9.71 2.31
CA GLU A 6 8.16 8.40 2.12
C GLU A 6 7.05 7.42 1.78
N THR A 7 6.56 7.49 0.56
CA THR A 7 5.50 6.63 0.11
C THR A 7 6.06 5.25 -0.13
N VAL A 8 5.89 4.42 0.90
CA VAL A 8 6.28 3.02 0.91
C VAL A 8 5.57 2.31 -0.24
N THR A 9 6.33 1.99 -1.29
CA THR A 9 5.87 1.17 -2.42
C THR A 9 6.22 -0.29 -2.15
N LEU A 10 5.20 -1.12 -2.04
CA LEU A 10 5.31 -2.55 -1.81
C LEU A 10 4.89 -3.30 -3.06
N LYS A 11 5.64 -4.34 -3.42
CA LYS A 11 5.24 -5.22 -4.51
C LYS A 11 4.18 -6.23 -4.01
N PRO A 12 3.31 -6.72 -4.90
CA PRO A 12 2.58 -7.98 -4.70
C PRO A 12 3.46 -9.06 -4.05
N GLY A 13 3.01 -9.60 -2.91
CA GLY A 13 3.73 -10.61 -2.13
C GLY A 13 4.65 -10.06 -1.04
N GLU A 14 5.01 -8.77 -1.07
CA GLU A 14 5.79 -8.14 0.00
C GLU A 14 4.93 -7.95 1.26
N ARG A 15 5.58 -7.93 2.43
CA ARG A 15 4.89 -7.76 3.71
C ARG A 15 4.70 -6.28 4.03
N ALA A 16 3.47 -5.88 4.35
CA ALA A 16 3.16 -4.53 4.80
C ALA A 16 3.99 -4.17 6.05
N PRO A 17 4.80 -3.10 6.03
CA PRO A 17 5.61 -2.73 7.18
C PRO A 17 4.78 -2.09 8.30
N VAL A 18 3.58 -1.62 8.00
CA VAL A 18 2.65 -1.00 8.97
C VAL A 18 1.19 -1.36 8.66
N SER A 19 0.34 -1.28 9.68
CA SER A 19 -1.11 -1.35 9.52
C SER A 19 -1.61 -0.06 8.88
N GLY A 20 -2.51 -0.15 7.91
CA GLY A 20 -2.88 1.02 7.11
C GLY A 20 -3.64 0.71 5.83
N PHE A 21 -3.95 1.77 5.11
CA PHE A 21 -4.50 1.77 3.77
C PHE A 21 -3.38 2.00 2.76
N TYR A 22 -3.36 1.15 1.75
CA TYR A 22 -2.44 1.19 0.63
C TYR A 22 -3.25 1.34 -0.65
N ASP A 23 -2.86 2.24 -1.55
CA ASP A 23 -3.51 2.46 -2.83
C ASP A 23 -2.62 1.95 -3.99
N CYS A 24 -3.20 1.40 -5.06
CA CYS A 24 -2.46 0.99 -6.28
C CYS A 24 -1.86 2.24 -6.96
N ASP A 25 -0.60 2.17 -7.39
CA ASP A 25 0.08 3.28 -8.08
C ASP A 25 -0.57 3.69 -9.42
N ALA A 26 -1.36 2.80 -10.02
CA ALA A 26 -2.07 3.10 -11.28
C ALA A 26 -3.19 4.14 -11.17
N GLY A 27 -3.54 4.60 -9.97
CA GLY A 27 -4.58 5.62 -9.79
C GLY A 27 -6.02 5.12 -10.05
N GLY A 28 -6.22 3.80 -10.19
CA GLY A 28 -7.53 3.16 -10.38
C GLY A 28 -8.42 3.11 -9.13
N GLY A 29 -8.04 3.80 -8.04
CA GLY A 29 -8.80 3.81 -6.78
C GLY A 29 -8.81 2.46 -6.03
N HIS A 30 -7.90 1.54 -6.38
CA HIS A 30 -7.78 0.27 -5.69
C HIS A 30 -7.13 0.48 -4.32
N ARG A 31 -7.95 0.33 -3.27
CA ARG A 31 -7.53 0.49 -1.89
C ARG A 31 -7.46 -0.85 -1.19
N TRP A 32 -6.28 -1.14 -0.66
CA TRP A 32 -5.99 -2.28 0.19
C TRP A 32 -5.87 -1.85 1.65
N SER A 33 -6.71 -2.38 2.53
CA SER A 33 -6.60 -2.14 3.98
C SER A 33 -6.01 -3.35 4.67
N THR A 34 -4.90 -3.17 5.39
CA THR A 34 -4.40 -4.19 6.30
C THR A 34 -4.57 -3.73 7.74
N ASP A 35 -5.15 -4.61 8.56
CA ASP A 35 -5.32 -4.37 9.99
C ASP A 35 -4.06 -4.76 10.78
N VAL A 36 -3.26 -5.68 10.25
CA VAL A 36 -2.06 -6.22 10.93
C VAL A 36 -0.78 -5.90 10.16
N LYS A 37 0.26 -5.44 10.87
CA LYS A 37 1.60 -5.31 10.31
C LYS A 37 2.13 -6.69 9.88
N GLY A 38 2.80 -6.73 8.74
CA GLY A 38 3.42 -7.93 8.20
C GLY A 38 2.49 -8.76 7.31
N HIS A 39 1.27 -8.29 7.05
CA HIS A 39 0.36 -8.97 6.13
C HIS A 39 0.93 -8.92 4.70
N PRO A 40 0.94 -10.04 3.96
CA PRO A 40 1.38 -10.05 2.58
C PRO A 40 0.43 -9.21 1.73
N MET A 41 1.00 -8.32 0.91
CA MET A 41 0.24 -7.57 -0.07
C MET A 41 -0.29 -8.53 -1.12
N LEU A 42 -1.60 -8.54 -1.32
CA LEU A 42 -2.17 -9.39 -2.37
C LEU A 42 -1.69 -8.94 -3.76
N PRO A 43 -1.65 -9.86 -4.73
CA PRO A 43 -1.48 -9.47 -6.11
C PRO A 43 -2.55 -8.48 -6.52
N LEU A 44 -2.12 -7.49 -7.29
CA LEU A 44 -3.03 -6.56 -7.93
C LEU A 44 -3.93 -7.35 -8.89
N PRO A 45 -5.22 -6.96 -9.02
CA PRO A 45 -6.09 -7.61 -9.98
C PRO A 45 -5.50 -7.47 -11.39
N GLU A 46 -5.77 -8.43 -12.28
CA GLU A 46 -5.25 -8.45 -13.66
C GLU A 46 -5.60 -7.19 -14.48
N GLU A 47 -6.61 -6.46 -14.03
CA GLU A 47 -7.08 -5.18 -14.55
C GLU A 47 -6.42 -3.94 -13.91
N CYS A 48 -5.65 -4.03 -12.80
CA CYS A 48 -4.83 -2.88 -12.35
C CYS A 48 -3.60 -2.78 -13.27
N THR A 49 -3.42 -1.63 -13.90
CA THR A 49 -2.17 -1.28 -14.59
C THR A 49 -1.02 -0.98 -13.62
N GLY A 50 -1.27 -1.02 -12.32
CA GLY A 50 -0.26 -0.73 -11.32
C GLY A 50 0.59 -1.96 -11.03
N ALA A 51 1.80 -1.71 -10.54
CA ALA A 51 2.75 -2.76 -10.19
C ALA A 51 3.01 -2.84 -8.68
N VAL A 52 2.60 -1.82 -7.93
CA VAL A 52 2.93 -1.66 -6.52
C VAL A 52 1.77 -1.05 -5.73
N TRP A 53 1.75 -1.39 -4.45
CA TRP A 53 0.90 -0.81 -3.42
C TRP A 53 1.65 0.33 -2.74
N ARG A 54 1.08 1.53 -2.78
CA ARG A 54 1.64 2.72 -2.16
C ARG A 54 0.90 3.01 -0.86
N LEU A 55 1.62 3.17 0.24
CA LEU A 55 1.00 3.51 1.52
C LEU A 55 0.31 4.87 1.44
N ALA A 56 -1.01 4.88 1.56
CA ALA A 56 -1.82 6.08 1.48
C ALA A 56 -2.13 6.65 2.87
N GLN A 57 -2.41 5.79 3.84
CA GLN A 57 -2.68 6.20 5.21
C GLN A 57 -2.27 5.12 6.21
N GLN A 58 -1.38 5.47 7.14
CA GLN A 58 -1.03 4.58 8.25
C GLN A 58 -2.12 4.65 9.32
N ARG A 59 -2.51 3.51 9.87
CA ARG A 59 -3.37 3.45 11.05
C ARG A 59 -2.47 3.53 12.28
N PRO A 60 -2.55 4.60 13.10
CA PRO A 60 -1.81 4.64 14.34
C PRO A 60 -2.35 3.57 15.29
N SER A 61 -1.50 2.64 15.70
CA SER A 61 -1.77 1.75 16.82
C SER A 61 -1.64 2.56 18.12
N SER A 62 -2.76 2.97 18.71
CA SER A 62 -2.81 3.50 20.08
C SER A 62 -2.66 2.40 21.12
#